data_AF-A0A659V741-F1
#
_entry.id   AF-A0A659V741-F1
#
_cell.length_a   1.000
_cell.length_b   1.000
_cell.length_c   1.000
_cell.angle_alpha   90.00
_cell.angle_beta   90.00
_cell.angle_gamma   90.00
#
_symmetry.space_group_name_H-M   'P 1'
#
loop_
_entity.id
_entity.type
_entity.pdbx_description
1 polymer ?
#
loop_
_entity_poly.entity_id
_entity_poly.type
_entity_poly.pdbx_seq_one_letter_code
_entity_poly.pdbx_strand_id
1 'polypeptide(L)' 'MIDQQIDIGAPADDQPYEVTSFARKHGLTIPIADAVLFAKGPSPSRAACDTAALAFLCAVAQYARKQGRR' A
#
# COMPACT_ATOMS: atom_id res chain seq x y z
N MET A 1 -9.71 3.25 42.79
CA MET A 1 -10.00 2.08 41.93
C MET A 1 -9.32 2.39 40.61
N ILE A 2 -8.30 1.62 40.26
CA ILE A 2 -7.47 1.83 39.06
C ILE A 2 -7.89 0.75 38.08
N ASP A 3 -8.76 1.11 37.14
CA ASP A 3 -9.13 0.24 36.04
C ASP A 3 -8.36 0.70 34.81
N GLN A 4 -7.38 -0.12 34.46
CA GLN A 4 -6.38 0.06 33.44
C GLN A 4 -7.04 0.23 32.07
N GLN A 5 -6.97 1.44 31.52
CA GLN A 5 -7.31 1.71 30.14
C GLN A 5 -6.25 1.06 29.26
N ILE A 6 -6.53 -0.17 28.80
CA ILE A 6 -5.70 -0.83 27.80
C ILE A 6 -5.90 -0.07 26.49
N ASP A 7 -4.94 0.80 26.18
CA ASP A 7 -4.74 1.39 24.86
C ASP A 7 -4.38 0.27 23.88
N ILE A 8 -5.39 -0.50 23.45
CA ILE A 8 -5.25 -1.38 22.30
C ILE A 8 -5.23 -0.42 21.12
N GLY A 9 -4.02 0.01 20.75
CA GLY A 9 -3.79 0.95 19.65
C GLY A 9 -4.64 0.60 18.44
N ALA A 10 -5.13 1.64 17.76
CA ALA A 10 -6.04 1.53 16.62
C ALA A 10 -5.71 0.32 15.74
N PRO A 11 -6.71 -0.43 15.25
CA PRO A 11 -6.52 -1.58 14.38
C PRO A 11 -5.42 -1.26 13.37
N ALA A 12 -4.43 -2.15 13.20
CA ALA A 12 -3.29 -1.86 12.33
C ALA A 12 -3.71 -1.42 10.91
N ASP A 13 -4.92 -1.81 10.48
CA ASP A 13 -5.59 -1.40 9.24
C ASP A 13 -6.00 0.07 9.15
N ASP A 14 -6.19 0.73 10.30
CA ASP A 14 -6.52 2.15 10.42
C ASP A 14 -5.26 3.03 10.44
N GLN A 15 -4.07 2.43 10.58
CA GLN A 15 -2.82 3.16 10.48
C GLN A 15 -2.32 3.23 9.02
N PRO A 16 -1.99 4.43 8.52
CA PRO A 16 -1.43 4.58 7.18
C PRO A 16 -0.15 3.76 7.01
N TYR A 17 0.08 3.26 5.80
CA TYR A 17 1.31 2.56 5.46
C TYR A 17 2.50 3.51 5.58
N GLU A 18 3.55 3.04 6.24
CA GLU A 18 4.86 3.64 6.08
C GLU A 18 5.44 3.19 4.71
N VAL A 19 6.00 4.16 3.97
CA VAL A 19 6.34 4.00 2.55
C VAL A 19 7.39 2.90 2.32
N THR A 20 8.42 2.81 3.17
CA THR A 20 9.48 1.79 3.00
C THR A 20 8.97 0.38 3.31
N SER A 21 8.07 0.24 4.28
CA SER A 21 7.40 -1.02 4.62
C SER A 21 6.49 -1.48 3.49
N PHE A 22 5.74 -0.57 2.88
CA PHE A 22 4.92 -0.84 1.70
C PHE A 22 5.77 -1.24 0.49
N ALA A 23 6.85 -0.49 0.23
CA ALA A 23 7.80 -0.78 -0.85
C ALA A 23 8.38 -2.20 -0.71
N ARG A 24 8.85 -2.55 0.49
CA ARG A 24 9.38 -3.88 0.80
C ARG A 24 8.34 -4.97 0.62
N LYS A 25 7.11 -4.76 1.11
CA LYS A 25 6.03 -5.74 1.03
C LYS A 25 5.67 -6.10 -0.42
N HIS A 26 5.64 -5.11 -1.30
CA HIS A 26 5.17 -5.26 -2.69
C HIS A 26 6.30 -5.36 -3.72
N GLY A 27 7.57 -5.40 -3.28
CA GLY A 27 8.73 -5.46 -4.18
C GLY A 27 8.87 -4.21 -5.06
N LEU A 28 8.43 -3.05 -4.57
CA LEU A 28 8.48 -1.78 -5.28
C LEU A 28 9.72 -0.98 -4.85
N THR A 29 10.16 -0.07 -5.72
CA THR A 29 11.09 0.99 -5.30
C THR A 29 10.34 2.02 -4.45
N ILE A 30 11.06 2.72 -3.57
CA ILE A 30 10.47 3.77 -2.71
C ILE A 30 9.69 4.81 -3.52
N PRO A 31 10.18 5.34 -4.67
CA PRO A 31 9.41 6.30 -5.46
C PRO A 31 8.10 5.75 -6.02
N ILE A 32 8.08 4.47 -6.41
CA ILE A 32 6.85 3.84 -6.94
C ILE A 32 5.86 3.60 -5.79
N ALA A 33 6.34 3.13 -4.64
CA ALA A 33 5.53 2.96 -3.44
C ALA A 33 4.86 4.27 -3.02
N ASP A 34 5.63 5.36 -2.99
CA ASP A 34 5.13 6.70 -2.66
C ASP A 34 4.05 7.16 -3.65
N ALA A 35 4.29 7.01 -4.97
CA ALA A 35 3.31 7.34 -5.99
C ALA A 35 2.01 6.52 -5.88
N VAL A 36 2.11 5.22 -5.58
CA VAL A 36 0.94 4.35 -5.38
C VAL A 36 0.13 4.78 -4.16
N LEU A 37 0.80 5.09 -3.04
CA LEU A 37 0.13 5.55 -1.83
C LEU A 37 -0.49 6.94 -2.00
N PHE A 38 0.20 7.86 -2.67
CA PHE A 38 -0.32 9.20 -3.00
C PHE A 38 -1.58 9.12 -3.87
N ALA A 39 -1.60 8.25 -4.88
CA ALA A 39 -2.72 8.11 -5.80
C ALA A 39 -4.01 7.58 -5.16
N LYS A 40 -3.93 7.01 -3.94
CA LYS A 40 -5.09 6.42 -3.26
C LYS A 40 -6.05 7.42 -2.62
N GLY A 41 -5.67 8.68 -2.55
CA GLY A 41 -6.47 9.73 -1.91
C GLY A 41 -6.40 9.68 -0.38
N PRO A 42 -7.18 10.52 0.32
CA PRO A 42 -7.10 10.65 1.77
C PRO A 42 -7.61 9.39 2.50
N SER A 43 -6.91 9.03 3.58
CA SER A 43 -7.27 7.98 4.55
C SER A 43 -7.59 6.58 3.99
N PRO A 44 -6.75 5.99 3.11
CA PRO A 44 -6.97 4.64 2.62
C PRO A 44 -6.63 3.61 3.70
N SER A 45 -7.49 2.61 3.88
CA SER A 45 -7.16 1.43 4.69
C SER A 45 -5.99 0.65 4.06
N ARG A 46 -5.27 -0.13 4.86
CA ARG A 46 -4.18 -0.96 4.34
C ARG A 46 -4.62 -1.92 3.24
N ALA A 47 -5.81 -2.50 3.37
CA ALA A 47 -6.40 -3.34 2.33
C ALA A 47 -6.59 -2.59 1.00
N ALA A 48 -7.00 -1.32 1.05
CA ALA A 48 -7.15 -0.49 -0.14
C ALA A 48 -5.78 -0.21 -0.81
N CYS A 49 -4.73 0.01 -0.03
CA CYS A 49 -3.36 0.20 -0.52
C CYS A 49 -2.80 -1.09 -1.14
N ASP A 50 -3.03 -2.25 -0.51
CA ASP A 50 -2.59 -3.54 -1.04
C ASP A 50 -3.28 -3.87 -2.37
N THR A 51 -4.58 -3.57 -2.48
CA THR A 51 -5.32 -3.72 -3.73
C THR A 51 -4.76 -2.81 -4.83
N ALA A 52 -4.30 -1.61 -4.46
CA ALA A 52 -3.70 -0.66 -5.38
C ALA A 52 -2.36 -1.15 -5.93
N ALA A 53 -1.50 -1.66 -5.05
CA ALA A 53 -0.23 -2.25 -5.45
C ALA A 53 -0.45 -3.42 -6.42
N LEU A 54 -1.43 -4.29 -6.12
CA LEU A 54 -1.75 -5.41 -7.00
C LEU A 54 -2.25 -4.93 -8.37
N ALA A 55 -3.16 -3.95 -8.40
CA ALA A 55 -3.67 -3.38 -9.65
C ALA A 55 -2.53 -2.75 -10.49
N PHE A 56 -1.62 -2.03 -9.84
CA PHE A 56 -0.44 -1.45 -10.48
C PHE A 56 0.47 -2.53 -11.09
N LEU A 57 0.82 -3.57 -10.33
CA LEU A 57 1.67 -4.66 -10.81
C LEU A 57 1.04 -5.40 -11.99
N CYS A 58 -0.27 -5.66 -11.94
CA CYS A 58 -1.01 -6.22 -13.05
C CYS A 58 -0.95 -5.32 -14.30
N ALA A 59 -1.14 -4.01 -14.15
CA ALA A 59 -1.05 -3.06 -15.25
C ALA A 59 0.36 -3.03 -15.88
N VAL A 60 1.41 -3.03 -15.05
CA VAL A 60 2.81 -3.09 -15.50
C VAL A 60 3.08 -4.38 -16.28
N ALA A 61 2.63 -5.53 -15.77
CA ALA A 61 2.77 -6.81 -16.47
C ALA A 61 2.06 -6.81 -17.83
N GLN A 62 0.84 -6.28 -17.89
CA GLN A 62 0.09 -6.18 -19.16
C GLN A 62 0.77 -5.22 -20.15
N TYR A 63 1.31 -4.10 -19.66
CA TYR A 63 2.04 -3.15 -20.48
C TYR A 63 3.32 -3.77 -21.06
N ALA A 64 4.10 -4.47 -20.24
CA ALA A 64 5.30 -5.18 -20.69
C ALA A 64 4.98 -6.21 -21.78
N ARG A 65 3.89 -6.98 -21.62
CA ARG A 65 3.42 -7.94 -22.63
C ARG A 65 3.01 -7.27 -23.94
N LYS A 66 2.43 -6.07 -23.90
CA LYS A 66 2.08 -5.31 -25.10
C LYS A 66 3.31 -4.76 -25.80
N GLN A 67 4.33 -4.32 -25.06
CA GLN A 67 5.57 -3.81 -25.64
C GLN A 67 6.40 -4.91 -26.31
N GLY A 68 6.49 -6.12 -25.74
CA GLY A 68 7.20 -7.23 -26.36
C GLY A 68 6.53 -7.81 -27.62
N ARG A 69 5.33 -7.32 -27.98
CA ARG A 69 4.60 -7.70 -29.21
C ARG A 69 4.67 -6.62 -30.30
N ARG A 70 5.30 -5.49 -30.01
CA ARG A 70 5.61 -4.44 -30.98
C ARG A 70 7.01 -4.65 -31.53
#